data_AF-A0AAW7Z804-F1
#
_entry.id   AF-A0AAW7Z804-F1
#
_cell.length_a   1.000
_cell.length_b   1.000
_cell.length_c   1.000
_cell.angle_alpha   90.00
_cell.angle_beta   90.00
_cell.angle_gamma   90.00
#
_symmetry.space_group_name_H-M   'P 1'
#
loop_
_entity.id
_entity.type
_entity.pdbx_description
1 polymer ?
#
loop_
_entity_poly.entity_id
_entity_poly.type
_entity_poly.pdbx_seq_one_letter_code
_entity_poly.pdbx_strand_id
1 'polypeptide(L)' 'MSICPYCQKEMDAGFDTCPHCGVTMTYLYKCNRCEQEFAATGILRFCPLCDADLTDQLN' A
#
# COMPACT_ATOMS: atom_id res chain seq x y z
N MET A 1 14.41 -3.87 0.93
CA MET A 1 14.04 -4.60 2.15
C MET A 1 13.18 -3.67 2.99
N SER A 2 12.05 -4.15 3.48
CA SER A 2 11.11 -3.40 4.31
C SER A 2 11.03 -4.07 5.68
N ILE A 3 10.98 -3.29 6.76
CA ILE A 3 10.88 -3.84 8.12
C ILE A 3 9.42 -3.73 8.57
N CYS A 4 8.85 -4.85 9.05
CA CYS A 4 7.51 -4.83 9.60
C CYS A 4 7.47 -4.02 10.91
N PRO A 5 6.63 -2.97 11.03
CA PRO A 5 6.59 -2.15 12.25
C PRO A 5 6.02 -2.90 13.47
N TYR A 6 5.31 -4.01 13.25
CA TYR A 6 4.68 -4.79 14.32
C TYR A 6 5.64 -5.79 14.96
N CYS A 7 6.34 -6.58 14.14
CA CYS A 7 7.22 -7.65 14.62
C CYS A 7 8.71 -7.33 14.44
N GLN A 8 9.05 -6.20 13.82
CA GLN A 8 10.42 -5.72 13.57
C GLN A 8 11.30 -6.71 12.80
N LYS A 9 10.68 -7.65 12.08
CA LYS A 9 11.38 -8.57 11.18
C LYS A 9 11.44 -8.00 9.78
N GLU A 10 12.52 -8.33 9.08
CA GLU A 10 12.66 -8.02 7.67
C GLU A 10 11.60 -8.77 6.86
N MET A 11 11.02 -8.07 5.90
CA MET A 11 10.14 -8.63 4.89
C MET A 11 10.58 -8.14 3.51
N ASP A 12 10.35 -8.99 2.52
CA ASP A 12 10.51 -8.61 1.13
C ASP A 12 9.46 -7.55 0.74
N ALA A 13 9.88 -6.55 -0.02
CA ALA A 13 9.03 -5.44 -0.43
C ALA A 13 7.89 -5.85 -1.38
N GLY A 14 7.88 -7.11 -1.84
CA GLY A 14 6.81 -7.69 -2.64
C GLY A 14 5.70 -8.36 -1.82
N PHE A 15 5.80 -8.44 -0.49
CA PHE A 15 4.77 -9.02 0.35
C PHE A 15 3.96 -7.95 1.07
N ASP A 16 2.66 -7.87 0.78
CA ASP A 16 1.76 -6.99 1.51
C ASP A 16 1.46 -7.52 2.91
N THR A 17 1.64 -8.82 3.12
CA THR A 17 1.43 -9.46 4.43
C THR A 17 2.75 -9.96 4.98
N CYS A 18 3.07 -9.56 6.20
CA CYS A 18 4.28 -10.01 6.86
C CYS A 18 4.20 -11.53 7.11
N PRO A 19 5.11 -12.35 6.57
CA PRO A 19 5.07 -13.80 6.74
C PRO A 19 5.39 -14.26 8.16
N HIS A 20 5.91 -13.37 9.02
CA HIS A 20 6.31 -13.72 10.37
C HIS A 20 5.22 -13.50 11.42
N CYS A 21 4.42 -12.43 11.28
CA CYS A 21 3.34 -12.11 12.22
C CYS A 21 1.95 -12.21 11.61
N GLY A 22 1.84 -12.37 10.29
CA GLY A 22 0.56 -12.42 9.58
C GLY A 22 -0.15 -11.08 9.44
N VAL A 23 0.49 -9.97 9.82
CA VAL A 23 -0.11 -8.63 9.69
C VAL A 23 -0.01 -8.15 8.25
N THR A 24 -1.15 -7.76 7.67
CA THR A 24 -1.24 -7.16 6.35
C THR A 24 -1.05 -5.64 6.41
N MET A 25 -0.04 -5.15 5.71
CA MET A 25 0.26 -3.74 5.54
C MET A 25 -0.82 -3.13 4.64
N THR A 26 -1.58 -2.20 5.21
CA THR A 26 -2.60 -1.44 4.49
C THR A 26 -2.14 0.01 4.40
N TYR A 27 -2.15 0.55 3.19
CA TYR A 27 -1.78 1.92 2.89
C TYR A 27 -3.05 2.73 2.63
N LEU A 28 -3.11 3.93 3.20
CA LEU A 28 -4.16 4.89 2.90
C LEU A 28 -3.76 5.72 1.70
N TYR A 29 -4.57 5.65 0.66
CA TYR A 29 -4.44 6.42 -0.56
C TYR A 29 -5.51 7.50 -0.60
N LYS A 30 -5.13 8.67 -1.12
CA LYS A 30 -6.05 9.74 -1.49
C LYS A 30 -5.88 10.04 -2.95
N CYS A 31 -6.90 9.80 -3.77
CA CYS A 31 -6.82 10.07 -5.19
C CYS A 31 -7.10 11.55 -5.47
N ASN A 32 -6.15 12.27 -6.08
CA ASN A 32 -6.36 13.68 -6.45
C ASN A 32 -7.39 13.91 -7.57
N ARG A 33 -7.81 12.86 -8.30
CA ARG A 33 -8.75 12.99 -9.42
C ARG A 33 -10.21 12.91 -8.96
N CYS A 34 -10.54 11.93 -8.11
CA CYS A 34 -11.90 11.72 -7.60
C CYS A 34 -12.06 12.17 -6.14
N GLU A 35 -10.96 12.63 -5.51
CA GLU A 35 -10.89 13.11 -4.13
C GLU A 35 -11.31 12.05 -3.09
N GLN A 36 -11.34 10.78 -3.48
CA GLN A 36 -11.70 9.67 -2.61
C GLN A 36 -10.48 9.18 -1.83
N GLU A 37 -10.73 8.83 -0.58
CA GLU A 37 -9.78 8.21 0.34
C GLU A 37 -10.13 6.73 0.49
N PHE A 38 -9.14 5.86 0.33
CA PHE A 38 -9.34 4.42 0.42
C PHE A 38 -8.10 3.71 0.94
N ALA A 39 -8.31 2.56 1.59
CA ALA A 39 -7.25 1.72 2.10
C ALA A 39 -7.00 0.57 1.12
N ALA A 40 -5.75 0.33 0.75
CA ALA A 40 -5.38 -0.79 -0.11
C ALA A 40 -4.11 -1.46 0.36
N THR A 41 -3.98 -2.74 0.03
CA THR A 41 -2.78 -3.53 0.28
C THR A 41 -1.84 -3.37 -0.90
N GLY A 42 -0.58 -3.06 -0.62
CA GLY A 42 0.45 -2.88 -1.64
C GLY A 42 0.35 -1.57 -2.41
N ILE A 43 1.33 -1.37 -3.29
CA ILE A 43 1.47 -0.16 -4.09
C ILE A 43 0.55 -0.24 -5.31
N LEU A 44 -0.54 0.52 -5.28
CA LEU A 44 -1.47 0.59 -6.40
C LEU A 44 -1.00 1.56 -7.48
N ARG A 45 -0.97 1.07 -8.73
CA ARG A 45 -0.70 1.91 -9.90
C ARG A 45 -1.92 2.72 -10.34
N PHE A 46 -3.13 2.17 -10.19
CA PHE A 46 -4.36 2.79 -10.64
C PHE A 46 -5.38 2.90 -9.50
N CYS A 47 -6.15 3.98 -9.49
CA CYS A 47 -7.25 4.17 -8.56
C CYS A 47 -8.40 3.21 -8.90
N PRO A 48 -8.84 2.34 -7.97
CA PRO A 48 -9.88 1.34 -8.24
C PRO A 48 -11.28 1.94 -8.43
N LEU A 49 -11.46 3.24 -8.16
CA LEU A 49 -12.75 3.93 -8.26
C LEU A 49 -12.90 4.74 -9.55
N CYS A 50 -11.79 5.17 -10.17
CA CYS A 50 -11.84 6.06 -11.34
C CYS A 50 -10.75 5.82 -12.38
N ASP A 51 -9.94 4.77 -12.22
CA ASP A 51 -8.83 4.38 -13.10
C ASP A 51 -7.78 5.48 -13.32
N ALA A 52 -7.67 6.45 -12.40
CA ALA A 52 -6.59 7.43 -12.42
C ALA A 52 -5.24 6.75 -12.17
N ASP A 53 -4.20 7.14 -12.91
CA ASP A 53 -2.83 6.72 -12.61
C ASP A 53 -2.37 7.39 -11.30
N LEU A 54 -1.92 6.57 -10.35
CA LEU A 54 -1.48 6.97 -9.02
C LEU A 54 0.06 6.98 -8.90
N THR A 55 0.79 6.61 -9.94
CA THR A 55 2.26 6.49 -9.92
C THR A 55 2.92 7.80 -9.49
N ASP A 56 2.37 8.93 -9.94
CA ASP A 56 2.88 10.28 -9.64
C ASP A 56 2.60 10.71 -8.18
N GLN A 57 1.68 10.02 -7.49
CA GLN A 57 1.25 10.34 -6.12
C GLN A 57 1.97 9.51 -5.06
N LEU A 58 2.79 8.55 -5.47
CA LEU A 58 3.67 7.73 -4.62
C LEU A 58 5.09 8.33 -4.62
N ASN A 59 5.27 9.50 -4.01
CA ASN A 59 6.59 10.08 -3.73
C ASN A 59 7.01 9.83 -2.29
#